data_AF-A0A1I1I6J5-F1
#
_entry.id   AF-A0A1I1I6J5-F1
#
_cell.length_a   1.000
_cell.length_b   1.000
_cell.length_c   1.000
_cell.angle_alpha   90.00
_cell.angle_beta   90.00
_cell.angle_gamma   90.00
#
_symmetry.space_group_name_H-M   'P 1'
#
loop_
_entity.id
_entity.type
_entity.pdbx_description
1 polymer ?
#
loop_
_entity_poly.entity_id
_entity_poly.type
_entity_poly.pdbx_seq_one_letter_code
_entity_poly.pdbx_strand_id
1 'polypeptide(L)' 'MPVRDIKAGYLNLTAKVASNKLNRMTDAESSLERFFLFLLDNNPVVKHFYEQPVSIQYGKNLFAR' A
#
# COMPACT_ATOMS: atom_id res chain seq x y z
N MET A 1 25.32 -13.16 -19.10
CA MET A 1 24.53 -12.41 -18.10
C MET A 1 23.07 -12.77 -18.30
N PRO A 2 22.38 -13.39 -17.33
CA PRO A 2 20.99 -13.74 -17.51
C PRO A 2 20.16 -12.46 -17.55
N VAL A 3 19.61 -12.16 -18.73
CA VAL A 3 18.68 -11.04 -18.92
C VAL A 3 17.32 -11.53 -18.42
N ARG A 4 16.80 -10.92 -17.35
CA ARG A 4 15.44 -11.16 -16.88
C ARG A 4 14.47 -10.45 -17.82
N ASP A 5 13.62 -11.21 -18.50
CA ASP A 5 12.47 -10.64 -19.21
C ASP A 5 11.45 -10.12 -18.19
N ILE A 6 11.47 -8.81 -17.95
CA ILE A 6 10.50 -8.13 -17.09
C ILE A 6 9.29 -7.77 -17.98
N LYS A 7 8.22 -8.56 -17.91
CA LYS A 7 6.99 -8.27 -18.66
C LYS A 7 6.31 -7.01 -18.10
N ALA A 8 5.64 -6.24 -18.96
CA ALA A 8 4.79 -5.13 -18.55
C ALA A 8 3.70 -5.65 -17.60
N GLY A 9 3.81 -5.32 -16.31
CA GLY A 9 2.97 -5.87 -15.23
C GLY A 9 3.76 -6.32 -13.99
N TYR A 10 5.06 -6.61 -14.14
CA TYR A 10 5.95 -6.98 -13.03
C TYR A 10 6.46 -5.77 -12.20
N LEU A 11 6.05 -4.55 -12.57
CA LEU A 11 6.43 -3.33 -11.86
C LEU A 11 5.49 -2.98 -10.70
N ASN A 12 4.29 -3.60 -10.64
CA ASN A 12 3.28 -3.26 -9.64
C ASN A 12 3.02 -4.50 -8.80
N LEU A 13 3.76 -4.65 -7.70
CA LEU A 13 3.54 -5.73 -6.74
C LEU A 13 2.38 -5.31 -5.81
N THR A 14 1.23 -5.04 -6.40
CA THR A 14 0.00 -4.71 -5.67
C THR A 14 -0.49 -5.94 -4.93
N ALA A 15 -0.43 -5.90 -3.61
CA ALA A 15 -0.88 -6.94 -2.70
C ALA A 15 -2.02 -6.40 -1.82
N LYS A 16 -3.00 -7.26 -1.56
CA LYS A 16 -4.07 -7.00 -0.59
C LYS A 16 -3.72 -7.68 0.73
N VAL A 17 -3.70 -6.94 1.83
CA VAL A 17 -3.37 -7.44 3.17
C VAL A 17 -4.58 -7.28 4.08
N ALA A 18 -5.01 -8.34 4.75
CA ALA A 18 -6.06 -8.25 5.76
C ALA A 18 -5.51 -7.53 7.00
N SER A 19 -6.22 -6.51 7.49
CA SER A 19 -5.87 -5.82 8.73
C SER A 19 -6.97 -5.98 9.77
N ASN A 20 -6.58 -6.45 10.96
CA ASN A 20 -7.49 -6.58 12.10
C ASN A 20 -7.85 -5.21 12.70
N LYS A 21 -6.97 -4.21 12.54
CA LYS A 21 -7.19 -2.85 13.07
C LYS A 21 -8.11 -2.00 12.20
N LEU A 22 -8.21 -2.34 10.93
CA LEU A 22 -9.04 -1.64 9.97
C LEU A 22 -10.32 -2.39 9.61
N ASN A 23 -10.44 -3.66 10.00
CA ASN A 23 -11.55 -4.55 9.64
C ASN A 23 -11.83 -4.57 8.13
N ARG A 24 -10.78 -4.40 7.31
CA ARG A 24 -10.84 -4.41 5.86
C ARG A 24 -9.52 -4.87 5.26
N MET A 25 -9.55 -5.14 3.95
CA MET A 25 -8.33 -5.31 3.17
C MET A 25 -7.66 -3.95 2.96
N THR A 26 -6.35 -3.93 3.14
CA THR A 26 -5.45 -2.81 2.84
C THR A 26 -4.67 -3.09 1.59
N ASP A 27 -4.37 -2.03 0.84
CA ASP A 27 -3.54 -2.08 -0.35
C ASP A 27 -2.07 -1.84 0.01
N ALA A 28 -1.19 -2.60 -0.64
CA ALA A 28 0.25 -2.39 -0.62
C ALA A 28 0.76 -2.45 -2.05
N GLU A 29 1.56 -1.48 -2.47
CA GLU A 29 2.12 -1.40 -3.83
C GLU A 29 3.53 -1.99 -3.90
N SER A 30 4.13 -2.26 -2.74
CA SER A 30 5.47 -2.82 -2.61
C SER A 30 5.57 -3.88 -1.53
N SER A 31 6.59 -4.75 -1.64
CA SER A 31 6.91 -5.71 -0.58
C SER A 31 7.28 -5.00 0.73
N LEU A 32 7.90 -3.82 0.65
CA LEU A 32 8.27 -3.00 1.80
C LEU A 32 7.02 -2.53 2.55
N GLU A 33 6.04 -1.96 1.85
CA GLU A 33 4.77 -1.55 2.45
C GLU A 33 4.05 -2.73 3.10
N ARG A 34 3.99 -3.88 2.42
CA ARG A 34 3.38 -5.08 2.99
C ARG A 34 4.00 -5.47 4.33
N PHE A 35 5.34 -5.46 4.42
CA PHE A 35 6.02 -5.75 5.69
C PHE A 35 5.74 -4.69 6.75
N PHE A 36 5.72 -3.41 6.36
CA PHE A 36 5.41 -2.32 7.27
C PHE A 36 3.98 -2.39 7.82
N LEU A 37 2.99 -2.64 6.96
CA LEU A 37 1.60 -2.86 7.34
C LEU A 37 1.46 -4.02 8.34
N PHE A 38 2.19 -5.11 8.12
CA PHE A 38 2.19 -6.24 9.04
C PHE A 38 2.76 -5.88 10.43
N LEU A 39 3.84 -5.11 10.48
CA LEU A 39 4.39 -4.61 11.74
C LEU A 39 3.40 -3.68 12.47
N LEU A 40 2.76 -2.78 11.73
CA LEU A 40 1.74 -1.89 12.28
C LEU A 40 0.55 -2.67 12.83
N ASP A 41 0.06 -3.68 12.12
CA ASP A 41 -1.11 -4.45 12.53
C ASP A 41 -0.84 -5.29 13.80
N ASN A 42 0.40 -5.76 14.00
CA ASN A 42 0.77 -6.55 15.18
C ASN A 42 1.25 -5.71 16.39
N ASN A 43 1.50 -4.42 16.22
CA ASN A 43 1.97 -3.57 17.32
C ASN A 43 0.80 -3.20 18.28
N PRO A 44 0.83 -3.57 19.58
CA PRO A 44 -0.30 -3.33 20.50
C PRO A 44 -0.58 -1.84 20.76
N VAL A 45 0.39 -0.95 20.51
CA VAL A 45 0.25 0.50 20.74
C VAL A 45 -0.53 1.17 19.60
N VAL A 46 -0.43 0.64 18.39
CA VAL A 46 -1.10 1.20 17.21
C VAL A 46 -2.57 0.78 17.24
N LYS A 47 -3.49 1.75 17.33
CA LYS A 47 -4.95 1.47 17.31
C LYS A 47 -5.54 1.51 15.91
N HIS A 48 -4.99 2.34 15.03
CA HIS A 48 -5.48 2.59 13.69
C HIS A 48 -4.37 3.19 12.82
N PHE A 49 -4.44 3.01 11.51
CA PHE A 49 -3.52 3.62 10.55
C PHE A 49 -4.23 3.83 9.20
N TYR A 50 -3.70 4.74 8.38
CA TYR A 50 -4.18 4.97 7.02
C TYR A 50 -3.11 4.57 6.02
N GLU A 51 -3.51 3.91 4.94
CA GLU A 51 -2.65 3.69 3.78
C GLU A 51 -2.49 4.99 2.98
N GLN A 52 -1.52 5.02 2.05
CA GLN A 52 -1.32 6.21 1.22
C GLN A 52 -2.59 6.54 0.43
N PRO A 53 -3.00 7.82 0.39
CA PRO A 53 -4.14 8.22 -0.40
C PRO A 53 -3.82 8.05 -1.89
N VAL A 54 -4.79 7.54 -2.66
CA VAL A 54 -4.67 7.34 -4.12
C VAL A 54 -4.40 8.65 -4.86
N SER A 55 -4.79 9.79 -4.29
CA SER A 55 -4.49 11.12 -4.82
C SER A 55 -4.14 12.10 -3.70
N ILE A 56 -3.15 12.95 -3.98
CA ILE A 56 -2.79 14.09 -3.14
C ILE A 56 -3.08 15.34 -3.96
N GLN A 57 -3.90 16.25 -3.44
CA GLN A 57 -4.14 17.53 -4.10
C GLN A 57 -2.89 18.41 -3.94
N TYR A 58 -2.17 18.61 -5.05
CA TYR A 58 -1.01 19.50 -5.10
C TYR A 58 -1.44 20.85 -5.71
N GLY A 59 -1.56 21.89 -4.89
CA GLY A 59 -2.04 23.22 -5.28
C GLY A 59 -3.56 23.43 -5.10
N LYS A 60 -4.09 24.60 -5.51
CA LYS A 60 -5.53 24.99 -5.41
C LYS A 60 -6.43 24.25 -6.42
N ASN A 61 -6.23 22.95 -6.61
CA ASN A 61 -6.91 22.21 -7.65
C ASN A 61 -7.50 20.92 -7.08
N LEU A 62 -8.64 21.14 -6.43
CA LEU A 62 -9.75 20.20 -6.26
C LEU A 62 -10.16 19.66 -7.64
N PHE A 63 -9.63 18.52 -8.05
CA PHE A 63 -10.13 17.80 -9.21
C PHE A 63 -10.25 16.32 -8.86
N ALA A 64 -11.29 15.58 -9.22
CA ALA A 64 -12.69 15.83 -9.51
C ALA A 64 -13.34 14.44 -9.35
N ARG A 65 -14.53 14.40 -8.76
CA ARG A 65 -15.47 13.27 -8.58
C ARG A 65 -15.05 11.87 -9.05
#